data_AF-A0A5J9V247-F1
#
_entry.id   AF-A0A5J9V247-F1
#
_cell.length_a   1.000
_cell.length_b   1.000
_cell.length_c   1.000
_cell.angle_alpha   90.00
_cell.angle_beta   90.00
_cell.angle_gamma   90.00
#
_symmetry.space_group_name_H-M   'P 1'
#
loop_
_entity.id
_entity.type
_entity.pdbx_description
1 polymer ?
#
loop_
_entity_poly.entity_id
_entity_poly.type
_entity_poly.pdbx_seq_one_letter_code
_entity_poly.pdbx_strand_id
1 'polypeptide(L)'
;MTAPADKGKKAKTDADGGEENEQIDGALVLSIEKLQEIQDELEKVNEEASEKVMEVEQKYSEIRRPVYVRRGDIIKTIPDFWLTAFLSHPLLSELLTEEDQKIFKYLDSVDVDDSDVKSGYSIHLNFSENPYFEDSKLTKTYVFADDGTTTINATSIKWKEGMGPANGNGLNKKGSKRPLVEESFFTWFGDTEHKRLADGVQDEVAEIIKEDLWPNPLKYFNNEIEEEEFEGDDDDEDLDGEEGEEDEEEEN
;
A
#
# COMPACT_ATOMS: atom_id res chain seq x y z
N MET A 1 -22.79 6.98 -90.77
CA MET A 1 -22.43 7.98 -91.81
C MET A 1 -22.10 9.25 -91.02
N THR A 2 -20.87 9.76 -90.95
CA THR A 2 -19.91 10.04 -92.03
C THR A 2 -18.49 10.25 -91.47
N ALA A 3 -17.50 9.78 -92.25
CA ALA A 3 -16.07 10.18 -92.35
C ALA A 3 -14.99 9.72 -91.32
N PRO A 4 -13.72 9.52 -91.76
CA PRO A 4 -12.82 8.45 -91.30
C PRO A 4 -11.41 8.91 -90.80
N ALA A 5 -10.62 7.95 -90.28
CA ALA A 5 -9.14 7.72 -90.35
C ALA A 5 -8.16 8.91 -90.16
N ASP A 6 -6.97 8.84 -89.56
CA ASP A 6 -5.98 7.80 -89.32
C ASP A 6 -4.89 8.41 -88.41
N LYS A 7 -4.34 7.64 -87.46
CA LYS A 7 -2.89 7.47 -87.23
C LYS A 7 -2.62 6.71 -85.93
N GLY A 8 -2.11 5.49 -86.10
CA GLY A 8 -0.88 5.11 -85.38
C GLY A 8 -0.99 4.25 -84.14
N LYS A 9 -1.17 2.95 -84.35
CA LYS A 9 -0.53 1.80 -83.65
C LYS A 9 -0.60 1.70 -82.11
N LYS A 10 -1.42 0.74 -81.66
CA LYS A 10 -1.08 -0.17 -80.54
C LYS A 10 -0.20 -1.33 -81.06
N ALA A 11 0.82 -1.72 -80.29
CA ALA A 11 1.00 -3.07 -79.70
C ALA A 11 2.48 -3.49 -79.57
N LYS A 12 2.95 -3.59 -78.32
CA LYS A 12 3.72 -4.70 -77.71
C LYS A 12 3.94 -4.35 -76.23
N THR A 13 3.07 -4.74 -75.29
CA THR A 13 3.19 -5.95 -74.44
C THR A 13 4.63 -6.37 -74.16
N ASP A 14 5.12 -5.96 -72.99
CA ASP A 14 5.92 -6.72 -72.03
C ASP A 14 5.51 -6.07 -70.67
N ALA A 15 4.58 -6.62 -69.89
CA ALA A 15 4.84 -7.67 -68.90
C ALA A 15 6.14 -7.41 -68.12
N ASP A 16 6.08 -6.47 -67.18
CA ASP A 16 6.97 -6.49 -66.02
C ASP A 16 6.09 -6.38 -64.78
N GLY A 17 5.68 -7.54 -64.29
CA GLY A 17 5.34 -7.69 -62.89
C GLY A 17 6.66 -7.70 -62.15
N GLY A 18 6.87 -6.68 -61.33
CA GLY A 18 8.05 -6.56 -60.49
C GLY A 18 7.63 -5.87 -59.21
N GLU A 19 6.92 -6.62 -58.36
CA GLU A 19 7.14 -6.62 -56.92
C GLU A 19 7.80 -5.34 -56.37
N GLU A 20 7.00 -4.34 -56.00
CA GLU A 20 7.38 -3.42 -54.92
C GLU A 20 7.29 -4.20 -53.61
N ASN A 21 8.11 -5.25 -53.50
CA ASN A 21 8.22 -6.12 -52.35
C ASN A 21 9.57 -5.80 -51.72
N GLU A 22 9.53 -4.86 -50.78
CA GLU A 22 10.29 -4.93 -49.53
C GLU A 22 11.72 -5.49 -49.64
N GLN A 23 12.62 -4.83 -50.41
CA GLN A 23 14.04 -4.97 -50.12
C GLN A 23 14.35 -4.12 -48.90
N ILE A 24 14.20 -4.72 -47.72
CA ILE A 24 14.78 -4.17 -46.50
C ILE A 24 16.27 -3.96 -46.80
N ASP A 25 16.72 -2.70 -46.70
CA ASP A 25 18.11 -2.32 -46.94
C ASP A 25 19.03 -3.23 -46.11
N GLY A 26 19.94 -3.97 -46.75
CA GLY A 26 20.85 -4.86 -46.05
C GLY A 26 21.70 -4.15 -44.99
N ALA A 27 21.95 -2.84 -45.16
CA ALA A 27 22.61 -2.03 -44.15
C ALA A 27 21.73 -1.78 -42.92
N LEU A 28 20.42 -1.65 -43.10
CA LEU A 28 19.45 -1.52 -42.01
C LEU A 28 19.36 -2.84 -41.22
N VAL A 29 19.31 -3.99 -41.89
CA VAL A 29 19.31 -5.31 -41.23
C VAL A 29 20.55 -5.48 -40.36
N LEU A 30 21.75 -5.23 -40.91
CA LEU A 30 23.02 -5.31 -40.17
C LEU A 30 23.08 -4.34 -38.98
N SER A 31 22.44 -3.17 -39.09
CA SER A 31 22.40 -2.19 -38.01
C SER A 31 21.46 -2.65 -36.89
N ILE A 32 20.32 -3.27 -37.24
CA ILE A 32 19.38 -3.86 -36.27
C ILE A 32 20.01 -5.05 -35.56
N GLU A 33 20.73 -5.93 -36.26
CA GLU A 33 21.44 -7.07 -35.65
C GLU A 33 22.47 -6.58 -34.61
N LYS A 34 23.29 -5.59 -34.95
CA LYS A 34 24.24 -4.98 -34.00
C LYS A 34 23.53 -4.32 -32.81
N LEU A 35 22.39 -3.68 -33.05
CA LEU A 35 21.60 -3.09 -31.97
C LEU A 35 21.03 -4.18 -31.06
N GLN A 36 20.59 -5.31 -31.61
CA GLN A 36 20.13 -6.45 -30.82
C GLN A 36 21.26 -7.03 -29.97
N GLU A 37 22.47 -7.21 -30.52
CA GLU A 37 23.64 -7.65 -29.75
C GLU A 37 23.92 -6.73 -28.55
N ILE A 38 23.83 -5.41 -28.74
CA ILE A 38 24.00 -4.44 -27.65
C ILE A 38 22.85 -4.54 -26.62
N GLN A 39 21.61 -4.79 -27.06
CA GLN A 39 20.47 -4.97 -26.14
C GLN A 39 20.63 -6.24 -25.31
N ASP A 40 21.10 -7.33 -25.89
CA ASP A 40 21.39 -8.58 -25.17
C ASP A 40 22.52 -8.37 -24.14
N GLU A 41 23.55 -7.60 -24.49
CA GLU A 41 24.61 -7.21 -23.54
C GLU A 41 24.07 -6.36 -22.38
N LEU A 42 23.18 -5.40 -22.67
CA LEU A 42 22.53 -4.56 -21.65
C LEU A 42 21.62 -5.37 -20.72
N GLU A 43 20.83 -6.31 -21.27
CA GLU A 43 19.99 -7.22 -20.48
C GLU A 43 20.83 -8.01 -19.49
N LYS A 44 21.95 -8.59 -19.96
CA LYS A 44 22.89 -9.31 -19.09
C LYS A 44 23.48 -8.45 -17.97
N VAL A 45 23.82 -7.18 -18.26
CA VAL A 45 24.31 -6.25 -17.23
C VAL A 45 23.22 -5.92 -16.22
N ASN A 46 21.97 -5.75 -16.66
CA ASN A 46 20.83 -5.50 -15.79
C ASN A 46 20.50 -6.71 -14.90
N GLU A 47 20.58 -7.93 -15.44
CA GLU A 47 20.45 -9.18 -14.68
C GLU A 47 21.51 -9.25 -13.57
N GLU A 48 22.78 -9.02 -13.90
CA GLU A 48 23.87 -9.03 -12.89
C GLU A 48 23.67 -7.95 -11.82
N ALA A 49 23.17 -6.77 -12.19
CA ALA A 49 22.85 -5.71 -11.24
C ALA A 49 21.68 -6.12 -10.31
N SER A 50 20.62 -6.71 -10.87
CA SER A 50 19.46 -7.21 -10.12
C SER A 50 19.86 -8.31 -9.12
N GLU A 51 20.70 -9.26 -9.55
CA GLU A 51 21.24 -10.31 -8.68
C GLU A 51 22.01 -9.72 -7.50
N LYS A 52 22.89 -8.74 -7.73
CA LYS A 52 23.66 -8.09 -6.65
C LYS A 52 22.78 -7.32 -5.67
N VAL A 53 21.77 -6.60 -6.15
CA VAL A 53 20.81 -5.90 -5.28
C VAL A 53 20.10 -6.91 -4.38
N MET A 54 19.71 -8.04 -4.94
CA MET A 54 19.03 -9.09 -4.21
C MET A 54 19.91 -9.80 -3.17
N GLU A 55 21.17 -10.07 -3.49
CA GLU A 55 22.14 -10.59 -2.52
C GLU A 55 22.32 -9.64 -1.34
N VAL A 56 22.37 -8.33 -1.60
CA VAL A 56 22.46 -7.30 -0.57
C VAL A 56 21.18 -7.28 0.28
N GLU A 57 20.00 -7.28 -0.33
CA GLU A 57 18.73 -7.27 0.41
C GLU A 57 18.56 -8.52 1.27
N GLN A 58 18.87 -9.71 0.74
CA GLN A 58 18.81 -10.95 1.52
C GLN A 58 19.75 -10.91 2.71
N LYS A 59 21.00 -10.47 2.50
CA LYS A 59 21.98 -10.32 3.58
C LYS A 59 21.48 -9.35 4.66
N TYR A 60 20.93 -8.21 4.28
CA TYR A 60 20.45 -7.24 5.27
C TYR A 60 19.13 -7.65 5.91
N SER A 61 18.26 -8.41 5.23
CA SER A 61 17.07 -9.01 5.84
C SER A 61 17.47 -9.96 6.99
N GLU A 62 18.45 -10.84 6.77
CA GLU A 62 18.97 -11.73 7.80
C GLU A 62 19.58 -10.97 8.99
N ILE A 63 20.28 -9.87 8.72
CA ILE A 63 20.86 -9.01 9.76
C ILE A 63 19.76 -8.25 10.54
N ARG A 64 18.72 -7.78 9.84
CA ARG A 64 17.59 -7.04 10.43
C ARG A 64 16.70 -7.92 11.28
N ARG A 65 16.48 -9.19 10.91
CA ARG A 65 15.56 -10.10 11.62
C ARG A 65 15.81 -10.20 13.14
N PRO A 66 17.02 -10.47 13.66
CA PRO A 66 17.26 -10.50 15.11
C PRO A 66 17.11 -9.13 15.78
N VAL A 67 17.23 -8.03 15.04
CA VAL A 67 16.95 -6.68 15.56
C VAL A 67 15.44 -6.49 15.68
N TYR A 68 14.66 -6.87 14.68
CA TYR A 68 13.19 -6.82 14.72
C TYR A 68 12.60 -7.71 15.80
N VAL A 69 13.15 -8.92 16.02
CA VAL A 69 12.73 -9.78 17.13
C VAL A 69 12.94 -9.09 18.47
N ARG A 70 14.14 -8.55 18.73
CA ARG A 70 14.43 -7.82 19.98
C ARG A 70 13.55 -6.58 20.14
N ARG A 71 13.27 -5.86 19.04
CA ARG A 71 12.33 -4.72 19.04
C ARG A 71 10.93 -5.18 19.44
N GLY A 72 10.44 -6.26 18.85
CA GLY A 72 9.14 -6.84 19.17
C GLY A 72 9.01 -7.27 20.64
N ASP A 73 10.06 -7.85 21.21
CA ASP A 73 10.08 -8.25 22.63
C ASP A 73 9.97 -7.05 23.57
N ILE A 74 10.57 -5.90 23.22
CA ILE A 74 10.44 -4.66 23.99
C ILE A 74 9.03 -4.07 23.80
N ILE A 75 8.55 -3.97 22.55
CA ILE A 75 7.22 -3.40 22.24
C ILE A 75 6.11 -4.11 23.01
N LYS A 76 6.18 -5.45 23.15
CA LYS A 76 5.20 -6.23 23.94
C LYS A 76 5.06 -5.80 25.40
N THR A 77 6.04 -5.07 25.94
CA THR A 77 5.99 -4.55 27.32
C THR A 77 5.31 -3.19 27.43
N ILE A 78 4.99 -2.56 26.30
CA ILE A 78 4.36 -1.25 26.19
C ILE A 78 2.89 -1.47 25.83
N PRO A 79 1.94 -1.19 26.73
CA PRO A 79 0.51 -1.32 26.44
C PRO A 79 0.10 -0.47 25.24
N ASP A 80 -0.85 -0.99 24.45
CA ASP A 80 -1.49 -0.30 23.32
C ASP A 80 -0.53 0.26 22.24
N PHE A 81 0.76 -0.09 22.26
CA PHE A 81 1.79 0.49 21.38
C PHE A 81 1.39 0.49 19.89
N TRP A 82 0.91 -0.65 19.38
CA TRP A 82 0.51 -0.75 17.98
C TRP A 82 -0.80 -0.02 17.69
N LEU A 83 -1.74 0.03 18.63
CA LEU A 83 -2.96 0.81 18.47
C LEU A 83 -2.62 2.30 18.34
N THR A 84 -1.86 2.83 19.30
CA THR A 84 -1.33 4.21 19.28
C THR A 84 -0.60 4.47 17.96
N ALA A 85 0.41 3.67 17.62
CA ALA A 85 1.19 3.89 16.39
C ALA A 85 0.35 3.86 15.09
N PHE A 86 -0.75 3.10 15.04
CA PHE A 86 -1.68 3.14 13.90
C PHE A 86 -2.53 4.41 13.91
N LEU A 87 -3.02 4.86 15.07
CA LEU A 87 -3.85 6.06 15.22
C LEU A 87 -3.08 7.36 14.99
N SER A 88 -1.78 7.40 15.31
CA SER A 88 -0.93 8.57 15.00
C SER A 88 -0.38 8.56 13.57
N HIS A 89 -0.61 7.49 12.79
CA HIS A 89 -0.24 7.45 11.38
C HIS A 89 -1.34 8.08 10.50
N PRO A 90 -1.07 9.14 9.71
CA PRO A 90 -2.10 9.95 9.04
C PRO A 90 -3.08 9.18 8.15
N LEU A 91 -2.60 8.14 7.46
CA LEU A 91 -3.44 7.35 6.55
C LEU A 91 -4.05 6.10 7.20
N LEU A 92 -3.45 5.56 8.27
CA LEU A 92 -3.94 4.33 8.90
C LEU A 92 -5.00 4.63 9.96
N SER A 93 -4.92 5.80 10.58
CA SER A 93 -5.91 6.29 11.54
C SER A 93 -7.29 6.42 10.91
N GLU A 94 -7.36 6.89 9.66
CA GLU A 94 -8.60 7.00 8.89
C GLU A 94 -9.25 5.64 8.58
N LEU A 95 -8.51 4.53 8.68
CA LEU A 95 -9.00 3.17 8.42
C LEU A 95 -9.58 2.49 9.66
N LEU A 96 -9.33 3.03 10.86
CA LEU A 96 -9.74 2.40 12.12
C LEU A 96 -11.03 3.03 12.66
N THR A 97 -12.12 2.28 12.58
CA THR A 97 -13.37 2.65 13.25
C THR A 97 -13.26 2.51 14.77
N GLU A 98 -14.19 3.10 15.53
CA GLU A 98 -14.23 2.95 17.00
C GLU A 98 -14.30 1.48 17.45
N GLU A 99 -14.98 0.62 16.68
CA GLU A 99 -15.04 -0.82 16.97
C GLU A 99 -13.70 -1.51 16.67
N ASP A 100 -13.03 -1.14 15.57
CA ASP A 100 -11.71 -1.68 15.23
C ASP A 100 -10.69 -1.34 16.31
N GLN A 101 -10.71 -0.12 16.84
CA GLN A 101 -9.83 0.30 17.93
C GLN A 101 -9.98 -0.60 19.17
N LYS A 102 -11.21 -1.02 19.50
CA LYS A 102 -11.45 -1.96 20.62
C LYS A 102 -10.84 -3.34 20.35
N ILE A 103 -10.83 -3.78 19.11
CA ILE A 103 -10.18 -5.03 18.70
C ILE A 103 -8.65 -4.86 18.75
N PHE A 104 -8.13 -3.73 18.30
CA PHE A 104 -6.70 -3.40 18.30
C PHE A 104 -6.10 -3.30 19.71
N LYS A 105 -6.90 -3.08 20.77
CA LYS A 105 -6.43 -3.24 22.16
C LYS A 105 -5.91 -4.65 22.48
N TYR A 106 -6.28 -5.64 21.67
CA TYR A 106 -5.80 -7.02 21.78
C TYR A 106 -4.66 -7.32 20.79
N LEU A 107 -4.15 -6.32 20.04
CA LEU A 107 -3.06 -6.52 19.09
C LEU A 107 -1.70 -6.54 19.81
N ASP A 108 -1.16 -7.73 20.00
CA ASP A 108 0.12 -7.93 20.71
C ASP A 108 1.32 -7.55 19.85
N SER A 109 1.27 -7.86 18.55
CA SER A 109 2.37 -7.57 17.65
C SER A 109 1.98 -7.54 16.18
N VAL A 110 2.60 -6.61 15.46
CA VAL A 110 2.73 -6.66 14.00
C VAL A 110 4.08 -7.29 13.66
N ASP A 111 4.14 -8.10 12.61
CA ASP A 111 5.38 -8.63 12.04
C ASP A 111 5.28 -8.63 10.52
N VAL A 112 6.31 -8.10 9.84
CA VAL A 112 6.44 -8.22 8.38
C VAL A 112 7.56 -9.19 8.09
N ASP A 113 7.20 -10.30 7.43
CA ASP A 113 8.12 -11.33 6.98
C ASP A 113 8.40 -11.15 5.48
N ASP A 114 9.58 -10.63 5.18
CA ASP A 114 10.14 -10.43 3.84
C ASP A 114 11.39 -11.32 3.63
N SER A 115 11.44 -12.47 4.30
CA SER A 115 12.60 -13.38 4.24
C SER A 115 12.90 -13.93 2.85
N ASP A 116 11.89 -14.06 1.99
CA ASP A 116 12.04 -14.39 0.57
C ASP A 116 11.70 -13.19 -0.31
N VAL A 117 12.66 -12.26 -0.40
CA VAL A 117 12.57 -11.00 -1.16
C VAL A 117 12.13 -11.22 -2.62
N LYS A 118 12.42 -12.38 -3.21
CA LYS A 118 12.02 -12.74 -4.58
C LYS A 118 10.56 -13.14 -4.66
N SER A 119 10.11 -14.00 -3.75
CA SER A 119 8.79 -14.62 -3.84
C SER A 119 7.69 -13.76 -3.22
N GLY A 120 8.03 -12.78 -2.38
CA GLY A 120 7.08 -11.81 -1.84
C GLY A 120 7.23 -11.57 -0.35
N TYR A 121 6.13 -11.27 0.34
CA TYR A 121 6.15 -10.97 1.77
C TYR A 121 4.82 -11.29 2.44
N SER A 122 4.84 -11.37 3.78
CA SER A 122 3.63 -11.52 4.60
C SER A 122 3.57 -10.49 5.70
N ILE A 123 2.38 -9.97 5.96
CA ILE A 123 2.06 -9.13 7.12
C ILE A 123 1.27 -9.98 8.11
N HIS A 124 1.73 -10.03 9.34
CA HIS A 124 1.12 -10.78 10.44
C HIS A 124 0.68 -9.81 11.54
N LEU A 125 -0.61 -9.85 11.88
CA LEU A 125 -1.16 -9.20 13.07
C LEU A 125 -1.49 -10.30 14.09
N ASN A 126 -0.78 -10.33 15.21
CA ASN A 126 -0.93 -11.33 16.26
C ASN A 126 -1.76 -10.76 17.40
N PHE A 127 -2.79 -11.50 17.81
CA PHE A 127 -3.76 -11.05 18.79
C PHE A 127 -3.78 -11.93 20.05
N SER A 128 -3.85 -11.21 21.17
CA SER A 128 -4.72 -11.46 22.31
C SER A 128 -5.84 -12.48 22.15
N GLU A 129 -6.08 -13.38 23.12
CA GLU A 129 -7.44 -13.90 23.28
C GLU A 129 -8.39 -12.71 23.45
N ASN A 130 -9.43 -12.64 22.62
CA ASN A 130 -10.32 -11.49 22.52
C ASN A 130 -11.77 -11.92 22.26
N PRO A 131 -12.79 -11.09 22.52
CA PRO A 131 -14.20 -11.47 22.38
C PRO A 131 -14.72 -11.43 20.93
N TYR A 132 -13.92 -11.03 19.94
CA TYR A 132 -14.39 -10.70 18.59
C TYR A 132 -14.22 -11.84 17.59
N PHE A 133 -13.08 -12.53 17.61
CA PHE A 133 -12.81 -13.67 16.72
C PHE A 133 -11.98 -14.76 17.42
N GLU A 134 -11.84 -15.91 16.78
CA GLU A 134 -11.10 -17.06 17.31
C GLU A 134 -9.61 -17.08 16.93
N ASP A 135 -9.24 -16.44 15.81
CA ASP A 135 -7.88 -16.47 15.29
C ASP A 135 -6.91 -15.69 16.20
N SER A 136 -5.78 -16.29 16.56
CA SER A 136 -4.71 -15.59 17.29
C SER A 136 -3.72 -14.87 16.36
N LYS A 137 -3.83 -15.08 15.04
CA LYS A 137 -3.00 -14.45 14.03
C LYS A 137 -3.76 -14.25 12.74
N LEU A 138 -3.83 -13.01 12.28
CA LEU A 138 -4.31 -12.66 10.95
C LEU A 138 -3.11 -12.42 10.04
N THR A 139 -3.04 -13.15 8.94
CA THR A 139 -1.95 -13.08 7.96
C THR A 139 -2.48 -12.63 6.61
N LYS A 140 -1.78 -11.71 5.97
CA LYS A 140 -1.98 -11.35 4.56
C LYS A 140 -0.65 -11.48 3.82
N THR A 141 -0.63 -12.34 2.80
CA THR A 141 0.55 -12.76 2.05
C THR A 141 0.44 -12.29 0.62
N TYR A 142 1.52 -11.71 0.12
CA TYR A 142 1.70 -11.24 -1.25
C TYR A 142 2.75 -12.13 -1.90
N VAL A 143 2.38 -12.79 -2.99
CA VAL A 143 3.27 -13.68 -3.76
C VAL A 143 3.51 -13.07 -5.13
N PHE A 144 4.76 -12.77 -5.43
CA PHE A 144 5.18 -12.21 -6.72
C PHE A 144 5.41 -13.33 -7.73
N ALA A 145 4.88 -13.16 -8.93
CA ALA A 145 5.10 -14.06 -10.06
C ALA A 145 6.08 -13.44 -11.05
N ASP A 146 6.78 -14.29 -11.81
CA ASP A 146 7.76 -13.88 -12.82
C ASP A 146 7.15 -13.02 -13.94
N ASP A 147 5.82 -13.09 -14.13
CA ASP A 147 5.09 -12.27 -15.10
C ASP A 147 4.69 -10.87 -14.57
N GLY A 148 5.24 -10.47 -13.43
CA GLY A 148 4.99 -9.18 -12.77
C GLY A 148 3.70 -9.12 -11.97
N THR A 149 2.85 -10.16 -12.02
CA THR A 149 1.60 -10.15 -11.26
C THR A 149 1.81 -10.54 -9.79
N THR A 150 0.95 -10.01 -8.92
CA THR A 150 0.97 -10.34 -7.48
C THR A 150 -0.29 -11.08 -7.08
N THR A 151 -0.14 -12.26 -6.47
CA THR A 151 -1.26 -13.00 -5.88
C THR A 151 -1.35 -12.68 -4.39
N ILE A 152 -2.53 -12.26 -3.94
CA ILE A 152 -2.80 -11.96 -2.53
C ILE A 152 -3.58 -13.13 -1.92
N ASN A 153 -3.17 -13.55 -0.73
CA ASN A 153 -3.94 -14.48 0.11
C ASN A 153 -4.06 -13.88 1.50
N ALA A 154 -5.25 -13.85 2.08
CA ALA A 154 -5.44 -13.37 3.44
C ALA A 154 -6.21 -14.37 4.31
N THR A 155 -6.05 -14.22 5.62
CA THR A 155 -6.76 -15.05 6.59
C THR A 155 -8.25 -14.74 6.56
N SER A 156 -9.08 -15.77 6.34
CA SER A 156 -10.53 -15.66 6.52
C SER A 156 -10.86 -15.64 8.01
N ILE A 157 -11.26 -14.47 8.51
CA ILE A 157 -11.46 -14.22 9.95
C ILE A 157 -12.65 -15.02 10.48
N LYS A 158 -12.42 -15.81 11.52
CA LYS A 158 -13.44 -16.59 12.24
C LYS A 158 -14.09 -15.73 13.33
N TRP A 159 -15.01 -14.87 12.90
CA TRP A 159 -15.79 -14.02 13.80
C TRP A 159 -16.62 -14.85 14.79
N LYS A 160 -16.60 -14.43 16.06
CA LYS A 160 -17.48 -14.96 17.10
C LYS A 160 -18.91 -14.49 16.86
N GLU A 161 -19.86 -15.19 17.48
CA GLU A 161 -21.29 -14.91 17.33
C GLU A 161 -21.59 -13.44 17.64
N GLY A 162 -22.25 -12.73 16.71
CA GLY A 162 -22.60 -11.33 16.89
C GLY A 162 -21.51 -10.31 16.49
N MET A 163 -20.27 -10.72 16.21
CA MET A 163 -19.13 -9.79 16.11
C MET A 163 -18.63 -9.51 14.67
N GLY A 164 -19.18 -10.18 13.65
CA GLY A 164 -18.75 -9.98 12.27
C GLY A 164 -19.26 -8.68 11.63
N PRO A 165 -18.62 -8.22 10.54
CA PRO A 165 -18.96 -6.96 9.85
C PRO A 165 -20.41 -6.91 9.31
N ALA A 166 -21.07 -8.06 9.11
CA ALA A 166 -22.48 -8.14 8.72
C ALA A 166 -23.45 -7.69 9.83
N ASN A 167 -22.98 -7.48 11.07
CA ASN A 167 -23.80 -6.99 12.19
C ASN A 167 -23.68 -5.47 12.42
N GLY A 168 -22.93 -4.75 11.58
CA GLY A 168 -22.96 -3.29 11.52
C GLY A 168 -24.34 -2.78 11.13
N ASN A 169 -25.20 -2.51 12.11
CA ASN A 169 -26.43 -1.71 12.05
C ASN A 169 -27.24 -1.74 10.73
N GLY A 170 -27.67 -2.94 10.33
CA GLY A 170 -28.88 -3.12 9.53
C GLY A 170 -30.16 -2.82 10.33
N LEU A 171 -30.26 -1.64 10.96
CA LEU A 171 -31.55 -1.15 11.41
C LEU A 171 -32.41 -0.96 10.18
N ASN A 172 -33.31 -1.91 9.96
CA ASN A 172 -34.52 -1.76 9.16
C ASN A 172 -35.36 -0.57 9.70
N LYS A 173 -34.90 0.66 9.47
CA LYS A 173 -35.73 1.85 9.53
C LYS A 173 -36.02 2.27 8.10
N LYS A 174 -37.19 1.84 7.63
CA LYS A 174 -37.89 2.45 6.50
C LYS A 174 -37.73 3.97 6.57
N GLY A 175 -36.98 4.54 5.62
CA GLY A 175 -37.08 5.97 5.28
C GLY A 175 -36.03 6.92 5.87
N SER A 176 -34.79 6.50 6.13
CA SER A 176 -33.70 7.47 6.36
C SER A 176 -32.54 7.24 5.41
N LYS A 177 -31.92 8.33 4.96
CA LYS A 177 -30.75 8.35 4.06
C LYS A 177 -29.70 7.34 4.56
N ARG A 178 -29.10 6.58 3.64
CA ARG A 178 -28.11 5.53 3.95
C ARG A 178 -27.11 6.08 4.98
N PRO A 179 -26.95 5.46 6.16
CA PRO A 179 -25.81 5.75 7.02
C PRO A 179 -24.55 5.44 6.20
N LEU A 180 -23.55 6.34 6.28
CA LEU A 180 -22.20 6.02 5.83
C LEU A 180 -21.77 4.83 6.68
N VAL A 181 -21.69 3.63 6.10
CA VAL A 181 -21.10 2.50 6.81
C VAL A 181 -19.61 2.78 6.75
N GLU A 182 -19.02 3.22 7.87
CA GLU A 182 -17.57 3.22 7.99
C GLU A 182 -17.10 1.78 7.78
N GLU A 183 -16.28 1.57 6.77
CA GLU A 183 -15.75 0.25 6.45
C GLU A 183 -14.72 -0.12 7.52
N SER A 184 -14.97 -1.22 8.23
CA SER A 184 -14.03 -1.73 9.24
C SER A 184 -12.69 -2.08 8.59
N PHE A 185 -11.58 -1.78 9.27
CA PHE A 185 -10.23 -2.18 8.86
C PHE A 185 -10.13 -3.67 8.52
N PHE A 186 -10.84 -4.54 9.24
CA PHE A 186 -10.79 -5.99 9.03
C PHE A 186 -11.40 -6.43 7.69
N THR A 187 -12.10 -5.55 6.97
CA THR A 187 -12.48 -5.78 5.56
C THR A 187 -11.27 -5.82 4.62
N TRP A 188 -10.10 -5.30 5.02
CA TRP A 188 -8.83 -5.44 4.29
C TRP A 188 -8.38 -6.90 4.13
N PHE A 189 -8.87 -7.80 4.99
CA PHE A 189 -8.70 -9.26 4.85
C PHE A 189 -9.79 -9.92 3.98
N GLY A 190 -10.89 -9.22 3.72
CA GLY A 190 -12.03 -9.70 2.92
C GLY A 190 -11.75 -9.70 1.41
N ASP A 191 -12.46 -10.57 0.67
CA ASP A 191 -12.40 -10.71 -0.79
C ASP A 191 -10.97 -10.79 -1.37
N THR A 192 -10.12 -11.59 -0.71
CA THR A 192 -8.71 -11.81 -1.14
C THR A 192 -8.45 -13.22 -1.68
N GLU A 193 -9.39 -14.17 -1.57
CA GLU A 193 -9.25 -15.50 -2.17
C GLU A 193 -9.04 -15.34 -3.69
N HIS A 194 -7.79 -15.51 -4.13
CA HIS A 194 -7.34 -15.33 -5.53
C HIS A 194 -7.39 -13.90 -6.08
N LYS A 195 -7.28 -12.88 -5.23
CA LYS A 195 -7.09 -11.51 -5.73
C LYS A 195 -5.71 -11.42 -6.38
N ARG A 196 -5.70 -11.26 -7.70
CA ARG A 196 -4.50 -11.07 -8.51
C ARG A 196 -4.40 -9.61 -8.92
N LEU A 197 -3.35 -8.94 -8.45
CA LEU A 197 -3.02 -7.60 -8.88
C LEU A 197 -2.23 -7.67 -10.19
N ALA A 198 -2.54 -6.77 -11.11
CA ALA A 198 -1.77 -6.57 -12.32
C ALA A 198 -0.39 -6.00 -11.98
N ASP A 199 0.55 -6.11 -12.92
CA ASP A 199 1.87 -5.52 -12.79
C ASP A 199 1.77 -4.00 -12.49
N GLY A 200 2.57 -3.54 -11.54
CA GLY A 200 2.57 -2.16 -11.04
C GLY A 200 1.39 -1.76 -10.15
N VAL A 201 0.41 -2.63 -9.89
CA VAL A 201 -0.69 -2.35 -8.95
C VAL A 201 -0.32 -2.87 -7.57
N GLN A 202 -0.40 -2.01 -6.56
CA GLN A 202 -0.06 -2.32 -5.18
C GLN A 202 -1.25 -2.11 -4.22
N ASP A 203 -1.19 -2.77 -3.06
CA ASP A 203 -2.13 -2.59 -1.97
C ASP A 203 -1.57 -1.52 -1.03
N GLU A 204 -2.14 -0.31 -1.11
CA GLU A 204 -1.61 0.88 -0.42
C GLU A 204 -1.46 0.67 1.09
N VAL A 205 -2.41 -0.02 1.73
CA VAL A 205 -2.35 -0.33 3.17
C VAL A 205 -1.16 -1.23 3.48
N ALA A 206 -0.89 -2.22 2.62
CA ALA A 206 0.24 -3.12 2.80
C ALA A 206 1.57 -2.39 2.61
N GLU A 207 1.65 -1.49 1.63
CA GLU A 207 2.82 -0.67 1.35
C GLU A 207 3.12 0.26 2.53
N ILE A 208 2.11 0.96 3.06
CA ILE A 208 2.26 1.80 4.25
C ILE A 208 2.76 0.99 5.45
N ILE A 209 2.14 -0.18 5.72
CA ILE A 209 2.58 -1.02 6.83
C ILE A 209 4.03 -1.48 6.63
N LYS A 210 4.40 -1.96 5.43
CA LYS A 210 5.72 -2.55 5.14
C LYS A 210 6.85 -1.52 5.05
N GLU A 211 6.63 -0.42 4.35
CA GLU A 211 7.66 0.55 3.96
C GLU A 211 7.75 1.76 4.90
N ASP A 212 6.68 2.09 5.64
CA ASP A 212 6.66 3.26 6.52
C ASP A 212 6.51 2.88 8.00
N LEU A 213 5.40 2.25 8.39
CA LEU A 213 5.12 1.94 9.78
C LEU A 213 6.10 0.89 10.34
N TRP A 214 6.30 -0.22 9.64
CA TRP A 214 7.10 -1.35 10.13
C TRP A 214 8.58 -1.01 10.35
N PRO A 215 9.28 -0.25 9.48
CA PRO A 215 10.67 0.10 9.70
C PRO A 215 10.90 0.93 10.97
N ASN A 216 10.01 1.88 11.28
CA ASN A 216 10.15 2.73 12.46
C ASN A 216 8.79 3.14 13.09
N PRO A 217 8.11 2.22 13.80
CA PRO A 217 6.80 2.50 14.39
C PRO A 217 6.88 3.47 15.58
N LEU A 218 8.05 3.60 16.21
CA LEU A 218 8.27 4.51 17.34
C LEU A 218 8.08 5.99 16.94
N LYS A 219 8.35 6.33 15.67
CA LYS A 219 8.10 7.67 15.14
C LYS A 219 6.64 8.07 15.32
N TYR A 220 5.71 7.16 15.03
CA TYR A 220 4.28 7.43 15.12
C TYR A 220 3.81 7.41 16.57
N PHE A 221 4.24 6.41 17.34
CA PHE A 221 3.94 6.33 18.77
C PHE A 221 4.33 7.60 19.56
N ASN A 222 5.48 8.22 19.25
CA ASN A 222 5.91 9.43 19.95
C ASN A 222 5.12 10.69 19.55
N ASN A 223 4.63 10.78 18.31
CA ASN A 223 3.90 11.96 17.85
C ASN A 223 2.60 12.16 18.66
N GLU A 224 1.92 11.08 19.04
CA GLU A 224 0.72 11.15 19.89
C GLU A 224 1.05 11.65 21.30
N ILE A 225 2.21 11.25 21.86
CA ILE A 225 2.66 11.73 23.18
C ILE A 225 2.97 13.23 23.14
N GLU A 226 3.62 13.70 22.06
CA GLU A 226 3.91 15.12 21.89
C GLU A 226 2.63 15.96 21.71
N GLU A 227 1.58 15.41 21.09
CA GLU A 227 0.27 16.05 20.98
C GLU A 227 -0.47 16.06 22.33
N GLU A 228 -0.48 14.96 23.09
CA GLU A 228 -1.10 14.89 24.42
C GLU A 228 -0.40 15.79 25.47
N GLU A 229 0.93 15.96 25.42
CA GLU A 229 1.67 16.87 26.32
C GLU A 229 1.36 18.35 26.05
N PHE A 230 0.86 18.70 24.86
CA PHE A 230 0.53 20.08 24.48
C PHE A 230 -0.91 20.48 24.82
N GLU A 231 -1.82 19.52 25.07
CA GLU A 231 -3.21 19.77 25.44
C GLU A 231 -3.43 20.01 26.96
N GLY A 232 -2.34 20.10 27.74
CA GLY A 232 -2.39 20.08 29.22
C GLY A 232 -2.14 21.40 29.98
N ASP A 233 -2.03 22.57 29.33
CA ASP A 233 -1.65 23.82 30.04
C ASP A 233 -2.33 25.10 29.50
N ASP A 234 -3.64 25.05 29.23
CA ASP A 234 -4.46 26.24 28.96
C ASP A 234 -5.59 26.38 30.02
N ASP A 235 -5.24 26.34 31.31
CA ASP A 235 -6.13 26.81 32.38
C ASP A 235 -5.36 27.69 33.39
N ASP A 236 -6.00 28.82 33.70
CA ASP A 236 -5.72 29.80 34.77
C ASP A 236 -4.70 30.93 34.53
N GLU A 237 -5.16 32.02 33.90
CA GLU A 237 -5.06 33.36 34.54
C GLU A 237 -6.37 34.16 34.29
N ASP A 238 -7.44 33.78 34.99
CA ASP A 238 -8.53 34.71 35.35
C ASP A 238 -7.97 35.76 36.32
N LEU A 239 -7.39 36.84 35.80
CA LEU A 239 -7.03 38.01 36.60
C LEU A 239 -8.28 38.88 36.82
N ASP A 240 -8.79 38.77 38.05
CA ASP A 240 -9.82 39.55 38.71
C ASP A 240 -9.97 40.99 38.19
N GLY A 241 -11.21 41.32 37.81
CA GLY A 241 -11.66 42.70 37.67
C GLY A 241 -12.10 43.27 39.02
N GLU A 242 -11.64 44.48 39.34
CA GLU A 242 -12.41 45.49 40.09
C GLU A 242 -11.73 46.87 39.89
N GLU A 243 -12.09 47.58 38.82
CA GLU A 243 -11.91 49.04 38.74
C GLU A 243 -13.10 49.71 39.44
N GLY A 244 -12.91 50.08 40.71
CA GLY A 244 -13.78 51.00 41.43
C GLY A 244 -13.17 52.40 41.42
N GLU A 245 -13.73 53.30 40.61
CA GLU A 245 -13.56 54.75 40.78
C GLU A 245 -14.32 55.20 42.04
N GLU A 246 -13.74 56.12 42.83
CA GLU A 246 -14.42 57.33 43.33
C GLU A 246 -13.44 58.23 44.13
N ASP A 247 -13.08 59.33 43.48
CA ASP A 247 -13.01 60.72 43.90
C ASP A 247 -12.43 61.20 45.27
N GLU A 248 -11.61 62.24 45.07
CA GLU A 248 -11.08 63.33 45.90
C GLU A 248 -11.87 63.74 47.15
N GLU A 249 -11.16 63.99 48.26
CA GLU A 249 -11.33 65.24 49.02
C GLU A 249 -9.99 65.77 49.54
N GLU A 250 -9.75 67.05 49.24
CA GLU A 250 -8.66 67.91 49.70
C GLU A 250 -8.70 68.14 51.22
N GLU A 251 -7.52 68.15 51.85
CA GLU A 251 -7.26 68.98 53.03
C GLU A 251 -6.07 69.89 52.70
N ASN A 252 -6.34 71.11 52.18
CA ASN A 252 -5.80 72.39 52.68
C ASN A 252 -6.39 73.62 51.97
#